data_AF-A0A238FAK4-F1
#
_entry.id   AF-A0A238FAK4-F1
#
_cell.length_a   1.000
_cell.length_b   1.000
_cell.length_c   1.000
_cell.angle_alpha   90.00
_cell.angle_beta   90.00
_cell.angle_gamma   90.00
#
_symmetry.space_group_name_H-M   'P 1'
#
loop_
_entity.id
_entity.type
_entity.pdbx_description
1 polymer ?
#
loop_
_entity_poly.entity_id
_entity_poly.type
_entity_poly.pdbx_seq_one_letter_code
_entity_poly.pdbx_strand_id
1 'polypeptide(L)'
;MSHLNLYKPPQPLEVKPYHAETKKEEYDLNFVFPVPEALETEGGVRLVPLVPSLHAPLLLPLLHSHPSMMRYLPYNHTTLESFYTFLEDRRRDPGTLLWVAYDQSLVFEEEDAVQVGSVENKERKDRIAGMVGLLKCNDENRWGEVGHLAILPPFHRSHINTHSCGLLIQYLFDTLLLRRVCWFAHADNAPSVNAALRLGLKKEALLKWERCLGMGKEGKKIDGVLEGLREAEEKAGRWGGRDSYILGLGWDDWRTGGSELIQGLLSREVKKRTLKELNGPK
;
A
#
# COMPACT_ATOMS: atom_id res chain seq x y z
N MET A 1 17.74 37.90 -23.14
CA MET A 1 17.86 36.58 -23.79
C MET A 1 16.89 35.64 -23.09
N SER A 2 16.03 34.92 -23.84
CA SER A 2 15.18 33.88 -23.26
C SER A 2 16.05 32.68 -22.87
N HIS A 3 15.81 32.11 -21.69
CA HIS A 3 16.50 30.89 -21.27
C HIS A 3 16.07 29.72 -22.15
N LEU A 4 17.02 28.86 -22.52
CA LEU A 4 16.71 27.59 -23.17
C LEU A 4 16.12 26.62 -22.13
N ASN A 5 14.85 26.27 -22.28
CA ASN A 5 14.19 25.26 -21.45
C ASN A 5 13.71 24.11 -22.34
N LEU A 6 14.47 23.01 -22.36
CA LEU A 6 14.20 21.81 -23.17
C LEU A 6 13.55 20.68 -22.37
N TYR A 7 13.03 20.96 -21.18
CA TYR A 7 12.41 19.93 -20.35
C TYR A 7 11.30 19.21 -21.13
N LYS A 8 11.44 17.88 -21.22
CA LYS A 8 10.40 16.98 -21.71
C LYS A 8 9.96 16.13 -20.52
N PRO A 9 8.68 16.17 -20.14
CA PRO A 9 8.21 15.31 -19.08
C PRO A 9 8.37 13.84 -19.50
N PRO A 10 8.63 12.93 -18.55
CA PRO A 10 8.62 11.50 -18.83
C PRO A 10 7.26 11.11 -19.43
N GLN A 11 7.31 10.28 -20.48
CA GLN A 11 6.09 9.75 -21.09
C GLN A 11 5.49 8.69 -20.16
N PRO A 12 4.15 8.65 -19.99
CA PRO A 12 3.49 7.55 -19.29
C PRO A 12 3.84 6.21 -19.93
N LEU A 13 3.83 5.14 -19.13
CA LEU A 13 3.99 3.80 -19.66
C LEU A 13 2.83 3.44 -20.59
N GLU A 14 3.16 2.79 -21.70
CA GLU A 14 2.15 2.12 -22.52
C GLU A 14 1.51 0.98 -21.72
N VAL A 15 0.19 0.82 -21.83
CA VAL A 15 -0.55 -0.23 -21.11
C VAL A 15 -0.20 -1.60 -21.69
N LYS A 16 0.53 -2.41 -20.93
CA LYS A 16 1.06 -3.73 -21.32
C LYS A 16 1.11 -4.70 -20.13
N PRO A 17 1.15 -6.01 -20.39
CA PRO A 17 1.30 -7.03 -19.35
C PRO A 17 2.76 -7.14 -18.85
N TYR A 18 3.36 -6.05 -18.37
CA TYR A 18 4.73 -6.04 -17.85
C TYR A 18 4.91 -7.11 -16.76
N HIS A 19 5.95 -7.93 -16.91
CA HIS A 19 6.30 -8.99 -15.97
C HIS A 19 5.20 -10.02 -15.68
N ALA A 20 4.20 -10.16 -16.57
CA ALA A 20 3.12 -11.14 -16.42
C ALA A 20 3.62 -12.60 -16.44
N GLU A 21 4.76 -12.85 -17.09
CA GLU A 21 5.36 -14.19 -17.23
C GLU A 21 6.75 -14.29 -16.58
N THR A 22 7.27 -13.22 -15.98
CA THR A 22 8.59 -13.24 -15.32
C THR A 22 8.54 -14.14 -14.09
N LYS A 23 9.46 -15.10 -13.99
CA LYS A 23 9.56 -15.99 -12.83
C LYS A 23 9.98 -15.21 -11.58
N LYS A 24 9.59 -15.68 -10.40
CA LYS A 24 9.90 -15.02 -9.11
C LYS A 24 11.41 -14.80 -8.94
N GLU A 25 12.21 -15.80 -9.30
CA GLU A 25 13.67 -15.80 -9.14
C GLU A 25 14.38 -14.85 -10.11
N GLU A 26 13.69 -14.48 -11.20
CA GLU A 26 14.18 -13.59 -12.26
C GLU A 26 13.60 -12.17 -12.13
N TYR A 27 12.67 -11.96 -11.19
CA TYR A 27 11.98 -10.68 -11.04
C TYR A 27 12.81 -9.70 -10.20
N ASP A 28 13.36 -8.68 -10.86
CA ASP A 28 14.06 -7.58 -10.21
C ASP A 28 13.07 -6.64 -9.52
N LEU A 29 13.06 -6.68 -8.18
CA LEU A 29 12.26 -5.79 -7.34
C LEU A 29 12.63 -4.31 -7.50
N ASN A 30 13.86 -4.01 -7.94
CA ASN A 30 14.40 -2.65 -8.13
C ASN A 30 14.20 -1.74 -6.91
N PHE A 31 14.40 -2.25 -5.69
CA PHE A 31 14.27 -1.45 -4.45
C PHE A 31 15.63 -0.97 -3.95
N VAL A 32 15.69 0.26 -3.43
CA VAL A 32 16.94 0.92 -3.02
C VAL A 32 17.62 0.29 -1.80
N PHE A 33 16.92 -0.57 -1.05
CA PHE A 33 17.46 -1.23 0.15
C PHE A 33 17.42 -2.77 0.02
N PRO A 34 18.21 -3.53 0.82
CA PRO A 34 18.13 -4.99 0.86
C PRO A 34 16.72 -5.46 1.20
N VAL A 35 16.17 -6.45 0.49
CA VAL A 35 14.79 -6.92 0.70
C VAL A 35 14.79 -8.31 1.34
N PRO A 36 14.12 -8.52 2.49
CA PRO A 36 13.96 -9.85 3.06
C PRO A 36 12.97 -10.69 2.24
N GLU A 37 13.12 -12.03 2.30
CA GLU A 37 12.18 -12.94 1.64
C GLU A 37 10.74 -12.76 2.13
N ALA A 38 10.59 -12.52 3.44
CA ALA A 38 9.31 -12.23 4.08
C ALA A 38 9.49 -11.46 5.39
N LEU A 39 8.41 -10.81 5.83
CA LEU A 39 8.25 -10.31 7.21
C LEU A 39 7.04 -11.01 7.81
N GLU A 40 7.13 -11.54 9.03
CA GLU A 40 5.99 -12.23 9.63
C GLU A 40 5.86 -12.05 11.15
N THR A 41 4.62 -12.05 11.63
CA THR A 41 4.29 -12.27 13.03
C THR A 41 3.82 -13.72 13.19
N GLU A 42 4.15 -14.37 14.31
CA GLU A 42 3.69 -15.72 14.60
C GLU A 42 2.15 -15.83 14.54
N GLY A 43 1.63 -16.71 13.69
CA GLY A 43 0.18 -16.95 13.52
C GLY A 43 -0.65 -15.76 13.02
N GLY A 44 -0.05 -14.61 12.71
CA GLY A 44 -0.76 -13.36 12.40
C GLY A 44 -0.76 -12.97 10.93
N VAL A 45 0.29 -12.25 10.51
CA VAL A 45 0.48 -11.78 9.14
C VAL A 45 1.80 -12.30 8.61
N ARG A 46 1.82 -12.67 7.33
CA ARG A 46 3.03 -12.80 6.52
C ARG A 46 2.98 -11.80 5.37
N LEU A 47 4.03 -11.00 5.23
CA LEU A 47 4.26 -10.10 4.10
C LEU A 47 5.33 -10.69 3.20
N VAL A 48 5.06 -10.75 1.89
CA VAL A 48 6.06 -11.13 0.88
C VAL A 48 6.11 -10.09 -0.23
N PRO A 49 7.29 -9.85 -0.85
CA PRO A 49 7.40 -8.92 -1.96
C PRO A 49 6.45 -9.30 -3.11
N LEU A 50 5.77 -8.29 -3.67
CA LEU A 50 4.80 -8.49 -4.74
C LEU A 50 5.54 -8.77 -6.05
N VAL A 51 5.42 -10.02 -6.52
CA VAL A 51 5.78 -10.44 -7.88
C VAL A 51 4.54 -10.38 -8.81
N PRO A 52 4.54 -9.61 -9.91
CA PRO A 52 3.37 -9.43 -10.76
C PRO A 52 2.79 -10.72 -11.34
N SER A 53 3.62 -11.60 -11.91
CA SER A 53 3.20 -12.88 -12.50
C SER A 53 2.44 -13.78 -11.52
N LEU A 54 2.80 -13.74 -10.24
CA LEU A 54 2.16 -14.53 -9.18
C LEU A 54 0.92 -13.85 -8.62
N HIS A 55 1.00 -12.56 -8.34
CA HIS A 55 0.03 -11.89 -7.47
C HIS A 55 -0.99 -11.04 -8.21
N ALA A 56 -0.63 -10.44 -9.35
CA ALA A 56 -1.55 -9.58 -10.10
C ALA A 56 -2.88 -10.28 -10.48
N PRO A 57 -2.89 -11.52 -11.03
CA PRO A 57 -4.13 -12.21 -11.38
C PRO A 57 -4.97 -12.61 -10.16
N LEU A 58 -4.37 -12.65 -8.96
CA LEU A 58 -5.08 -12.95 -7.71
C LEU A 58 -5.62 -11.68 -7.04
N LEU A 59 -4.82 -10.61 -7.01
CA LEU A 59 -5.16 -9.36 -6.34
C LEU A 59 -6.24 -8.57 -7.08
N LEU A 60 -6.16 -8.47 -8.40
CA LEU A 60 -7.07 -7.60 -9.15
C LEU A 60 -8.55 -7.99 -8.96
N PRO A 61 -8.96 -9.27 -9.09
CA PRO A 61 -10.34 -9.67 -8.82
C PRO A 61 -10.80 -9.38 -7.38
N LEU A 62 -9.91 -9.54 -6.39
CA LEU A 62 -10.20 -9.27 -4.98
C LEU A 62 -10.42 -7.77 -4.71
N LEU A 63 -9.63 -6.91 -5.36
CA LEU A 63 -9.80 -5.46 -5.28
C LEU A 63 -11.09 -5.02 -5.99
N HIS A 64 -11.42 -5.63 -7.12
CA HIS A 64 -12.64 -5.34 -7.90
C HIS A 64 -13.93 -5.74 -7.20
N SER A 65 -13.92 -6.79 -6.39
CA SER A 65 -15.11 -7.19 -5.62
C SER A 65 -15.44 -6.19 -4.50
N HIS A 66 -14.58 -5.20 -4.25
CA HIS A 66 -14.71 -4.22 -3.18
C HIS A 66 -14.47 -2.77 -3.64
N PRO A 67 -15.20 -2.25 -4.65
CA PRO A 67 -14.88 -0.98 -5.30
C PRO A 67 -14.91 0.23 -4.34
N SER A 68 -15.68 0.15 -3.25
CA SER A 68 -15.73 1.19 -2.21
C SER A 68 -14.39 1.44 -1.52
N MET A 69 -13.49 0.45 -1.48
CA MET A 69 -12.15 0.62 -0.90
C MET A 69 -11.27 1.58 -1.71
N MET A 70 -11.56 1.75 -2.99
CA MET A 70 -10.81 2.61 -3.89
C MET A 70 -11.18 4.10 -3.75
N ARG A 71 -12.18 4.46 -2.91
CA ARG A 71 -12.70 5.83 -2.77
C ARG A 71 -11.59 6.87 -2.55
N TYR A 72 -10.66 6.58 -1.63
CA TYR A 72 -9.58 7.51 -1.27
C TYR A 72 -8.25 7.23 -1.96
N LEU A 73 -8.18 6.21 -2.82
CA LEU A 73 -7.00 5.92 -3.63
C LEU A 73 -7.04 6.74 -4.93
N PRO A 74 -5.90 7.28 -5.40
CA PRO A 74 -5.89 8.19 -6.55
C PRO A 74 -6.04 7.49 -7.90
N TYR A 75 -6.07 6.16 -7.93
CA TYR A 75 -6.15 5.34 -9.14
C TYR A 75 -7.37 4.41 -9.13
N ASN A 76 -7.66 3.85 -10.31
CA ASN A 76 -8.58 2.74 -10.50
C ASN A 76 -8.06 1.92 -11.69
N HIS A 77 -7.85 0.62 -11.52
CA HIS A 77 -7.42 -0.28 -12.59
C HIS A 77 -8.60 -1.17 -12.93
N THR A 78 -8.94 -1.30 -14.20
CA THR A 78 -10.12 -2.07 -14.65
C THR A 78 -9.73 -3.34 -15.39
N THR A 79 -8.49 -3.43 -15.89
CA THR A 79 -7.96 -4.59 -16.61
C THR A 79 -6.66 -5.07 -15.99
N LEU A 80 -6.31 -6.34 -16.23
CA LEU A 80 -5.07 -6.93 -15.74
C LEU A 80 -3.84 -6.25 -16.35
N GLU A 81 -3.87 -5.89 -17.63
CA GLU A 81 -2.81 -5.12 -18.29
C GLU A 81 -2.60 -3.75 -17.64
N SER A 82 -3.69 -3.04 -17.30
CA SER A 82 -3.59 -1.76 -16.60
C SER A 82 -2.99 -1.91 -15.20
N PHE A 83 -3.26 -3.04 -14.54
CA PHE A 83 -2.70 -3.33 -13.22
C PHE A 83 -1.22 -3.73 -13.29
N TYR A 84 -0.82 -4.55 -14.27
CA TYR A 84 0.59 -4.83 -14.57
C TYR A 84 1.38 -3.55 -14.85
N THR A 85 0.80 -2.66 -15.66
CA THR A 85 1.39 -1.35 -15.97
C THR A 85 1.55 -0.50 -14.71
N PHE A 86 0.57 -0.50 -13.81
CA PHE A 86 0.71 0.16 -12.51
C PHE A 86 1.83 -0.43 -11.67
N LEU A 87 1.92 -1.75 -11.57
CA LEU A 87 2.98 -2.41 -10.81
C LEU A 87 4.37 -2.08 -11.37
N GLU A 88 4.53 -2.04 -12.69
CA GLU A 88 5.78 -1.63 -13.34
C GLU A 88 6.10 -0.15 -13.08
N ASP A 89 5.10 0.75 -13.16
CA ASP A 89 5.26 2.17 -12.84
C ASP A 89 5.69 2.39 -11.38
N ARG A 90 5.23 1.54 -10.46
CA ARG A 90 5.68 1.53 -9.05
C ARG A 90 7.09 0.97 -8.92
N ARG A 91 7.41 -0.14 -9.58
CA ARG A 91 8.73 -0.79 -9.55
C ARG A 91 9.84 0.08 -10.13
N ARG A 92 9.55 0.91 -11.13
CA ARG A 92 10.53 1.85 -11.74
C ARG A 92 10.97 2.97 -10.80
N ASP A 93 10.22 3.24 -9.73
CA ASP A 93 10.64 4.13 -8.65
C ASP A 93 11.39 3.31 -7.59
N PRO A 94 12.73 3.42 -7.46
CA PRO A 94 13.49 2.59 -6.54
C PRO A 94 13.19 2.84 -5.06
N GLY A 95 12.49 3.95 -4.75
CA GLY A 95 11.97 4.22 -3.42
C GLY A 95 10.68 3.45 -3.09
N THR A 96 10.17 2.64 -4.01
CA THR A 96 8.89 1.93 -3.87
C THR A 96 9.09 0.41 -3.83
N LEU A 97 8.46 -0.25 -2.85
CA LEU A 97 8.37 -1.71 -2.78
C LEU A 97 6.97 -2.10 -2.29
N LEU A 98 6.28 -2.95 -3.06
CA LEU A 98 4.96 -3.45 -2.72
C LEU A 98 5.03 -4.86 -2.14
N TRP A 99 4.11 -5.15 -1.22
CA TRP A 99 4.02 -6.39 -0.48
C TRP A 99 2.60 -6.94 -0.55
N VAL A 100 2.47 -8.27 -0.61
CA VAL A 100 1.19 -8.96 -0.43
C VAL A 100 1.08 -9.38 1.02
N ALA A 101 -0.07 -9.09 1.65
CA ALA A 101 -0.35 -9.48 3.02
C ALA A 101 -1.18 -10.76 3.04
N TYR A 102 -0.70 -11.77 3.79
CA TYR A 102 -1.37 -13.04 3.99
C TYR A 102 -1.80 -13.21 5.46
N ASP A 103 -3.07 -13.54 5.68
CA ASP A 103 -3.62 -13.83 7.00
C ASP A 103 -3.29 -15.27 7.44
N GLN A 104 -2.32 -15.38 8.35
CA GLN A 104 -1.89 -16.66 8.92
C GLN A 104 -2.84 -17.18 10.01
N SER A 105 -3.80 -16.36 10.45
CA SER A 105 -4.80 -16.76 11.45
C SER A 105 -5.96 -17.57 10.88
N LEU A 106 -6.08 -17.63 9.54
CA LEU A 106 -7.13 -18.40 8.89
C LEU A 106 -6.94 -19.90 9.12
N VAL A 107 -8.00 -20.53 9.60
CA VAL A 107 -8.12 -21.97 9.76
C VAL A 107 -9.05 -22.49 8.66
N PHE A 108 -8.65 -23.60 8.05
CA PHE A 108 -9.42 -24.28 7.02
C PHE A 108 -9.89 -25.61 7.60
N GLU A 109 -11.20 -25.88 7.53
CA GLU A 109 -11.77 -27.15 7.98
C GLU A 109 -11.46 -28.25 6.95
N GLU A 110 -11.47 -29.53 7.36
CA GLU A 110 -11.06 -30.66 6.51
C GLU A 110 -11.89 -30.78 5.21
N GLU A 111 -13.16 -30.36 5.24
CA GLU A 111 -14.04 -30.34 4.06
C GLU A 111 -13.61 -29.28 3.02
N ASP A 112 -13.02 -28.17 3.47
CA ASP A 112 -12.46 -27.12 2.60
C ASP A 112 -11.04 -27.48 2.10
N ALA A 113 -10.34 -28.41 2.74
CA ALA A 113 -8.98 -28.79 2.37
C ALA A 113 -8.93 -29.57 1.03
N VAL A 114 -10.01 -30.26 0.66
CA VAL A 114 -10.10 -31.09 -0.55
C VAL A 114 -10.12 -30.25 -1.85
N GLN A 115 -10.58 -28.99 -1.80
CA GLN A 115 -10.64 -28.12 -2.98
C GLN A 115 -9.46 -27.16 -3.14
N VAL A 116 -8.59 -27.02 -2.13
CA VAL A 116 -7.76 -25.80 -1.99
C VAL A 116 -6.26 -26.05 -1.72
N GLY A 117 -5.79 -27.29 -1.84
CA GLY A 117 -4.37 -27.65 -1.75
C GLY A 117 -3.85 -27.72 -0.30
N SER A 118 -2.52 -27.69 -0.11
CA SER A 118 -1.91 -27.84 1.23
C SER A 118 -2.36 -26.75 2.21
N VAL A 119 -2.90 -27.18 3.35
CA VAL A 119 -3.33 -26.31 4.47
C VAL A 119 -2.15 -25.51 5.07
N GLU A 120 -0.93 -26.05 4.93
CA GLU A 120 0.32 -25.48 5.45
C GLU A 120 0.91 -24.39 4.55
N ASN A 121 0.40 -24.20 3.34
CA ASN A 121 0.91 -23.16 2.45
C ASN A 121 0.56 -21.76 3.00
N LYS A 122 1.56 -21.10 3.61
CA LYS A 122 1.45 -19.74 4.16
C LYS A 122 1.08 -18.69 3.10
N GLU A 123 1.38 -18.93 1.82
CA GLU A 123 1.21 -18.00 0.69
C GLU A 123 0.06 -18.40 -0.25
N ARG A 124 -0.87 -19.25 0.21
CA ARG A 124 -2.05 -19.62 -0.57
C ARG A 124 -2.97 -18.43 -0.85
N LYS A 125 -3.62 -18.45 -2.01
CA LYS A 125 -4.48 -17.35 -2.50
C LYS A 125 -5.60 -16.96 -1.52
N ASP A 126 -6.17 -17.91 -0.79
CA ASP A 126 -7.31 -17.66 0.11
C ASP A 126 -6.90 -16.93 1.38
N ARG A 127 -5.59 -16.89 1.67
CA ARG A 127 -5.03 -16.10 2.78
C ARG A 127 -4.75 -14.65 2.37
N ILE A 128 -4.84 -14.28 1.08
CA ILE A 128 -4.55 -12.90 0.65
C ILE A 128 -5.54 -11.93 1.30
N ALA A 129 -5.00 -11.06 2.14
CA ALA A 129 -5.73 -10.03 2.87
C ALA A 129 -5.66 -8.65 2.19
N GLY A 130 -4.78 -8.50 1.20
CA GLY A 130 -4.59 -7.28 0.41
C GLY A 130 -3.12 -7.02 0.11
N MET A 131 -2.80 -5.75 -0.15
CA MET A 131 -1.43 -5.30 -0.37
C MET A 131 -1.11 -4.05 0.46
N VAL A 132 0.16 -3.91 0.81
CA VAL A 132 0.76 -2.76 1.49
C VAL A 132 2.09 -2.43 0.82
N GLY A 133 2.70 -1.30 1.15
CA GLY A 133 3.90 -0.85 0.47
C GLY A 133 4.78 0.08 1.29
N LEU A 134 6.01 0.18 0.83
CA LEU A 134 6.96 1.22 1.14
C LEU A 134 7.03 2.14 -0.06
N LEU A 135 6.99 3.46 0.15
CA LEU A 135 7.04 4.46 -0.91
C LEU A 135 8.10 5.50 -0.56
N LYS A 136 8.62 6.21 -1.58
CA LYS A 136 9.56 7.33 -1.43
C LYS A 136 10.75 7.03 -0.49
N CYS A 137 11.14 5.77 -0.39
CA CYS A 137 12.30 5.34 0.37
C CYS A 137 13.54 5.99 -0.22
N ASN A 138 14.34 6.62 0.64
CA ASN A 138 15.49 7.40 0.23
C ASN A 138 16.69 7.03 1.10
N ASP A 139 17.70 6.41 0.48
CA ASP A 139 18.92 5.96 1.16
C ASP A 139 19.77 7.13 1.69
N GLU A 140 19.88 8.21 0.91
CA GLU A 140 20.69 9.39 1.25
C GLU A 140 20.16 10.09 2.52
N ASN A 141 18.86 10.37 2.56
CA ASN A 141 18.19 11.07 3.66
C ASN A 141 17.65 10.13 4.73
N ARG A 142 17.76 8.81 4.53
CA ARG A 142 17.33 7.76 5.47
C ARG A 142 15.88 7.94 5.93
N TRP A 143 14.95 8.05 5.00
CA TRP A 143 13.51 8.07 5.32
C TRP A 143 12.69 7.29 4.31
N GLY A 144 11.46 6.94 4.69
CA GLY A 144 10.50 6.28 3.81
C GLY A 144 9.06 6.52 4.25
N GLU A 145 8.13 6.15 3.39
CA GLU A 145 6.68 6.23 3.64
C GLU A 145 6.09 4.83 3.72
N VAL A 146 5.28 4.54 4.74
CA VAL A 146 4.40 3.37 4.73
C VAL A 146 3.13 3.75 3.98
N GLY A 147 2.85 3.05 2.89
CA GLY A 147 1.88 3.47 1.90
C GLY A 147 1.40 2.34 1.00
N HIS A 148 0.70 2.71 -0.06
CA HIS A 148 -0.17 1.84 -0.87
C HIS A 148 -0.91 0.77 -0.07
N LEU A 149 -1.68 1.23 0.91
CA LEU A 149 -2.50 0.35 1.74
C LEU A 149 -3.81 0.06 1.04
N ALA A 150 -3.96 -1.20 0.61
CA ALA A 150 -5.17 -1.75 0.02
C ALA A 150 -5.51 -3.07 0.71
N ILE A 151 -5.88 -2.99 1.99
CA ILE A 151 -6.41 -4.13 2.76
C ILE A 151 -7.88 -4.34 2.40
N LEU A 152 -8.25 -5.58 2.11
CA LEU A 152 -9.61 -5.95 1.68
C LEU A 152 -10.61 -5.76 2.84
N PRO A 153 -11.86 -5.32 2.56
CA PRO A 153 -12.88 -5.06 3.60
C PRO A 153 -13.16 -6.19 4.61
N PRO A 154 -13.14 -7.49 4.24
CA PRO A 154 -13.26 -8.58 5.21
C PRO A 154 -12.17 -8.56 6.29
N PHE A 155 -11.03 -7.92 6.04
CA PHE A 155 -9.92 -7.79 6.98
C PHE A 155 -9.88 -6.44 7.70
N HIS A 156 -10.80 -5.51 7.40
CA HIS A 156 -10.90 -4.25 8.14
C HIS A 156 -11.28 -4.50 9.60
N ARG A 157 -10.74 -3.67 10.50
CA ARG A 157 -10.90 -3.79 11.97
C ARG A 157 -10.37 -5.12 12.54
N SER A 158 -9.42 -5.76 11.85
CA SER A 158 -8.67 -6.92 12.36
C SER A 158 -7.19 -6.58 12.58
N HIS A 159 -6.39 -7.56 12.99
CA HIS A 159 -4.94 -7.42 13.21
C HIS A 159 -4.19 -7.07 11.92
N ILE A 160 -4.70 -7.46 10.75
CA ILE A 160 -3.98 -7.37 9.45
C ILE A 160 -3.31 -6.02 9.21
N ASN A 161 -4.06 -4.91 9.26
CA ASN A 161 -3.46 -3.61 8.97
C ASN A 161 -2.41 -3.20 10.01
N THR A 162 -2.69 -3.47 11.29
CA THR A 162 -1.79 -3.13 12.39
C THR A 162 -0.50 -3.96 12.30
N HIS A 163 -0.60 -5.26 12.05
CA HIS A 163 0.55 -6.15 11.92
C HIS A 163 1.34 -5.84 10.66
N SER A 164 0.69 -5.68 9.51
CA SER A 164 1.36 -5.37 8.24
C SER A 164 2.16 -4.07 8.35
N CYS A 165 1.54 -2.98 8.82
CA CYS A 165 2.22 -1.71 8.92
C CYS A 165 3.26 -1.70 10.05
N GLY A 166 2.99 -2.39 11.18
CA GLY A 166 3.94 -2.51 12.28
C GLY A 166 5.22 -3.25 11.86
N LEU A 167 5.09 -4.37 11.12
CA LEU A 167 6.22 -5.10 10.53
C LEU A 167 7.03 -4.21 9.59
N LEU A 168 6.37 -3.42 8.72
CA LEU A 168 7.06 -2.50 7.82
C LEU A 168 7.79 -1.38 8.59
N ILE A 169 7.15 -0.78 9.61
CA ILE A 169 7.78 0.27 10.44
C ILE A 169 9.00 -0.31 11.17
N GLN A 170 8.85 -1.48 11.80
CA GLN A 170 9.94 -2.16 12.49
C GLN A 170 11.10 -2.46 11.53
N TYR A 171 10.81 -2.99 10.36
CA TYR A 171 11.80 -3.24 9.32
C TYR A 171 12.53 -1.95 8.87
N LEU A 172 11.81 -0.85 8.68
CA LEU A 172 12.41 0.44 8.30
C LEU A 172 13.38 0.97 9.37
N PHE A 173 13.04 0.85 10.65
CA PHE A 173 13.88 1.36 11.73
C PHE A 173 14.97 0.39 12.17
N ASP A 174 14.64 -0.87 12.42
CA ASP A 174 15.55 -1.83 13.06
C ASP A 174 16.46 -2.52 12.05
N THR A 175 15.98 -2.77 10.83
CA THR A 175 16.78 -3.44 9.78
C THR A 175 17.43 -2.43 8.85
N LEU A 176 16.65 -1.48 8.32
CA LEU A 176 17.15 -0.50 7.34
C LEU A 176 17.77 0.75 7.97
N LEU A 177 17.65 0.90 9.30
CA LEU A 177 18.24 2.00 10.07
C LEU A 177 17.83 3.38 9.55
N LEU A 178 16.58 3.50 9.10
CA LEU A 178 16.03 4.79 8.69
C LEU A 178 15.88 5.71 9.91
N ARG A 179 15.99 7.01 9.66
CA ARG A 179 15.80 8.05 10.68
C ARG A 179 14.34 8.48 10.81
N ARG A 180 13.52 8.16 9.81
CA ARG A 180 12.15 8.66 9.74
C ARG A 180 11.23 7.76 8.90
N VAL A 181 10.02 7.57 9.41
CA VAL A 181 8.90 6.98 8.67
C VAL A 181 7.76 7.99 8.55
N CYS A 182 7.18 8.10 7.37
CA CYS A 182 6.04 8.97 7.08
C CYS A 182 4.80 8.19 6.68
N TRP A 183 3.64 8.85 6.76
CA TRP A 183 2.37 8.37 6.27
C TRP A 183 1.55 9.52 5.70
N PHE A 184 1.07 9.37 4.46
CA PHE A 184 0.25 10.39 3.79
C PHE A 184 -1.20 9.90 3.68
N ALA A 185 -2.10 10.53 4.41
CA ALA A 185 -3.52 10.21 4.39
C ALA A 185 -4.34 11.34 3.74
N HIS A 186 -5.41 10.99 3.01
CA HIS A 186 -6.40 11.98 2.60
C HIS A 186 -6.98 12.64 3.85
N ALA A 187 -7.12 13.97 3.87
CA ALA A 187 -7.53 14.69 5.08
C ALA A 187 -8.87 14.19 5.65
N ASP A 188 -9.82 13.88 4.76
CA ASP A 188 -11.13 13.33 5.12
C ASP A 188 -11.16 11.81 5.37
N ASN A 189 -10.04 11.09 5.18
CA ASN A 189 -9.95 9.66 5.47
C ASN A 189 -9.54 9.43 6.93
N ALA A 190 -10.46 9.71 7.84
CA ALA A 190 -10.27 9.50 9.27
C ALA A 190 -9.80 8.07 9.63
N PRO A 191 -10.30 6.98 9.00
CA PRO A 191 -9.78 5.64 9.24
C PRO A 191 -8.27 5.48 8.97
N SER A 192 -7.75 6.05 7.87
CA SER A 192 -6.32 5.99 7.54
C SER A 192 -5.48 6.81 8.53
N VAL A 193 -5.94 8.02 8.87
CA VAL A 193 -5.29 8.87 9.88
C VAL A 193 -5.22 8.17 11.24
N ASN A 194 -6.33 7.57 11.68
CA ASN A 194 -6.39 6.84 12.96
C ASN A 194 -5.55 5.56 12.95
N ALA A 195 -5.34 4.93 11.78
CA ALA A 195 -4.41 3.81 11.65
C ALA A 195 -2.96 4.23 11.89
N ALA A 196 -2.52 5.34 11.28
CA ALA A 196 -1.18 5.90 11.51
C ALA A 196 -0.97 6.33 12.97
N LEU A 197 -1.94 7.04 13.56
CA LEU A 197 -1.89 7.46 14.98
C LEU A 197 -1.77 6.26 15.93
N ARG A 198 -2.49 5.16 15.66
CA ARG A 198 -2.41 3.94 16.46
C ARG A 198 -1.01 3.31 16.44
N LEU A 199 -0.27 3.49 15.34
CA LEU A 199 1.11 3.00 15.17
C LEU A 199 2.15 3.98 15.73
N GLY A 200 1.73 5.01 16.47
CA GLY A 200 2.63 5.96 17.12
C GLY A 200 3.07 7.15 16.25
N LEU A 201 2.67 7.20 14.96
CA LEU A 201 2.96 8.35 14.12
C LEU A 201 2.17 9.57 14.61
N LYS A 202 2.76 10.76 14.55
CA LYS A 202 2.17 12.03 14.98
C LYS A 202 1.75 12.86 13.78
N LYS A 203 0.63 13.58 13.87
CA LYS A 203 0.26 14.57 12.84
C LYS A 203 1.26 15.73 12.89
N GLU A 204 1.86 16.04 11.75
CA GLU A 204 2.84 17.12 11.64
C GLU A 204 2.35 18.27 10.77
N ALA A 205 1.63 17.97 9.68
CA ALA A 205 1.14 18.99 8.76
C ALA A 205 -0.20 18.59 8.11
N LEU A 206 -0.99 19.62 7.77
CA LEU A 206 -2.09 19.53 6.81
C LEU A 206 -1.66 20.29 5.55
N LEU A 207 -1.42 19.56 4.47
CA LEU A 207 -1.12 20.14 3.17
C LEU A 207 -2.42 20.32 2.37
N LYS A 208 -2.84 21.57 2.20
CA LYS A 208 -3.99 21.90 1.36
C LYS A 208 -3.61 21.76 -0.11
N TRP A 209 -4.48 21.15 -0.91
CA TRP A 209 -4.31 20.97 -2.36
C TRP A 209 -3.01 20.21 -2.75
N GLU A 210 -2.54 19.29 -1.91
CA GLU A 210 -1.29 18.53 -2.13
C GLU A 210 -1.28 17.71 -3.42
N ARG A 211 -2.45 17.26 -3.89
CA ARG A 211 -2.52 16.39 -5.07
C ARG A 211 -3.76 16.63 -5.91
N CYS A 212 -3.62 16.49 -7.23
CA CYS A 212 -4.74 16.30 -8.13
C CYS A 212 -5.26 14.87 -8.06
N LEU A 213 -6.57 14.71 -8.00
CA LEU A 213 -7.25 13.43 -8.13
C LEU A 213 -7.61 13.19 -9.59
N GLY A 214 -7.65 11.91 -9.98
CA GLY A 214 -8.09 11.51 -11.32
C GLY A 214 -9.56 11.85 -11.57
N MET A 215 -9.93 11.91 -12.85
CA MET A 215 -11.32 12.02 -13.29
C MET A 215 -12.24 11.02 -12.56
N GLY A 216 -13.43 11.50 -12.17
CA GLY A 216 -14.44 10.70 -11.48
C GLY A 216 -14.25 10.55 -9.97
N LYS A 217 -13.14 11.04 -9.38
CA LYS A 217 -12.96 11.08 -7.93
C LYS A 217 -13.64 12.31 -7.31
N GLU A 218 -14.21 12.13 -6.12
CA GLU A 218 -14.66 13.23 -5.27
C GLU A 218 -13.43 13.99 -4.75
N GLY A 219 -13.39 15.30 -4.98
CA GLY A 219 -12.29 16.16 -4.58
C GLY A 219 -12.73 17.61 -4.44
N LYS A 220 -11.89 18.42 -3.81
CA LYS A 220 -12.11 19.86 -3.65
C LYS A 220 -12.11 20.54 -5.02
N LYS A 221 -13.07 21.45 -5.20
CA LYS A 221 -13.23 22.26 -6.42
C LYS A 221 -13.39 23.72 -6.00
N ILE A 222 -13.00 24.65 -6.88
CA ILE A 222 -13.28 26.08 -6.73
C ILE A 222 -14.10 26.51 -7.94
N ASP A 223 -15.26 27.11 -7.67
CA ASP A 223 -16.13 27.65 -8.71
C ASP A 223 -15.50 28.91 -9.33
N GLY A 224 -15.61 29.08 -10.65
CA GLY A 224 -15.18 30.29 -11.37
C GLY A 224 -13.67 30.50 -11.57
N VAL A 225 -12.78 29.76 -10.91
CA VAL A 225 -11.31 29.97 -11.03
C VAL A 225 -10.66 29.21 -12.21
N LEU A 226 -11.37 28.28 -12.84
CA LEU A 226 -10.79 27.30 -13.76
C LEU A 226 -11.41 27.32 -15.18
N GLU A 227 -12.19 28.34 -15.53
CA GLU A 227 -12.75 28.52 -16.88
C GLU A 227 -11.61 28.93 -17.85
N GLY A 228 -10.87 27.92 -18.33
CA GLY A 228 -9.73 28.05 -19.25
C GLY A 228 -8.58 27.10 -18.92
N LEU A 229 -8.25 26.94 -17.64
CA LEU A 229 -7.24 25.96 -17.16
C LEU A 229 -7.75 24.51 -17.24
N ARG A 230 -9.07 24.30 -17.23
CA ARG A 230 -9.68 22.96 -17.26
C ARG A 230 -9.30 22.14 -18.48
N GLU A 231 -9.24 22.68 -19.69
CA GLU A 231 -9.07 21.82 -20.87
C GLU A 231 -7.71 21.09 -20.88
N ALA A 232 -6.63 21.77 -20.50
CA ALA A 232 -5.30 21.16 -20.41
C ALA A 232 -5.18 20.19 -19.23
N GLU A 233 -5.79 20.51 -18.08
CA GLU A 233 -5.84 19.65 -16.90
C GLU A 233 -6.69 18.39 -17.15
N GLU A 234 -7.85 18.54 -17.79
CA GLU A 234 -8.75 17.46 -18.19
C GLU A 234 -8.09 16.56 -19.24
N LYS A 235 -7.43 17.13 -20.25
CA LYS A 235 -6.59 16.37 -21.21
C LYS A 235 -5.48 15.60 -20.51
N ALA A 236 -4.98 16.12 -19.40
CA ALA A 236 -3.99 15.45 -18.57
C ALA A 236 -4.59 14.57 -17.46
N GLY A 237 -5.92 14.37 -17.44
CA GLY A 237 -6.63 13.50 -16.51
C GLY A 237 -6.72 14.01 -15.07
N ARG A 238 -6.42 15.29 -14.82
CA ARG A 238 -6.43 15.93 -13.50
C ARG A 238 -7.78 16.61 -13.25
N TRP A 239 -8.39 16.34 -12.09
CA TRP A 239 -9.75 16.77 -11.78
C TRP A 239 -9.86 17.58 -10.47
N GLY A 240 -10.15 16.92 -9.35
CA GLY A 240 -10.34 17.58 -8.05
C GLY A 240 -9.04 17.68 -7.25
N GLY A 241 -8.99 18.60 -6.30
CA GLY A 241 -7.87 18.69 -5.35
C GLY A 241 -8.07 17.78 -4.14
N ARG A 242 -6.97 17.28 -3.59
CA ARG A 242 -6.91 16.56 -2.32
C ARG A 242 -6.10 17.34 -1.30
N ASP A 243 -6.65 17.48 -0.10
CA ASP A 243 -5.86 17.85 1.08
C ASP A 243 -5.28 16.58 1.71
N SER A 244 -4.07 16.65 2.23
CA SER A 244 -3.36 15.51 2.82
C SER A 244 -2.85 15.82 4.22
N TYR A 245 -3.13 14.94 5.18
CA TYR A 245 -2.36 14.92 6.43
C TYR A 245 -1.04 14.20 6.21
N ILE A 246 0.04 14.81 6.67
CA ILE A 246 1.33 14.16 6.86
C ILE A 246 1.44 13.76 8.33
N LEU A 247 1.66 12.47 8.55
CA LEU A 247 2.04 11.94 9.85
C LEU A 247 3.47 11.40 9.79
N GLY A 248 4.21 11.55 10.87
CA GLY A 248 5.61 11.15 10.95
C GLY A 248 5.95 10.46 12.27
N LEU A 249 6.97 9.62 12.22
CA LEU A 249 7.65 9.04 13.37
C LEU A 249 9.14 9.16 13.13
N GLY A 250 9.87 9.80 14.04
CA GLY A 250 11.32 9.92 14.03
C GLY A 250 11.99 8.77 14.78
N TRP A 251 13.27 8.53 14.50
CA TRP A 251 14.10 7.55 15.20
C TRP A 251 14.30 7.83 16.70
N ASP A 252 14.14 9.08 17.11
CA ASP A 252 14.16 9.55 18.48
C ASP A 252 12.90 9.06 19.19
N ASP A 253 11.73 9.31 18.62
CA ASP A 253 10.47 8.76 19.10
C ASP A 253 10.45 7.23 19.07
N TRP A 254 11.05 6.61 18.05
CA TRP A 254 11.22 5.16 17.96
C TRP A 254 11.99 4.61 19.17
N ARG A 255 13.10 5.24 19.54
CA ARG A 255 13.98 4.82 20.63
C ARG A 255 13.45 5.12 22.03
N THR A 256 12.51 6.05 22.18
CA THR A 256 11.98 6.45 23.49
C THR A 256 10.60 5.86 23.79
N GLY A 257 10.13 4.86 23.03
CA GLY A 257 8.85 4.22 23.27
C GLY A 257 8.14 3.70 22.01
N GLY A 258 8.52 4.18 20.82
CA GLY A 258 7.88 3.77 19.58
C GLY A 258 8.10 2.29 19.24
N SER A 259 9.30 1.77 19.53
CA SER A 259 9.62 0.35 19.33
C SER A 259 8.78 -0.54 20.25
N GLU A 260 8.70 -0.20 21.54
CA GLU A 260 7.90 -0.93 22.53
C GLU A 260 6.41 -0.89 22.20
N LEU A 261 5.91 0.26 21.72
CA LEU A 261 4.54 0.40 21.25
C LEU A 261 4.25 -0.56 20.08
N ILE A 262 5.08 -0.56 19.04
CA ILE A 262 4.88 -1.44 17.88
C ILE A 262 5.00 -2.91 18.30
N GLN A 263 6.02 -3.28 19.08
CA GLN A 263 6.18 -4.64 19.59
C GLN A 263 4.95 -5.10 20.38
N GLY A 264 4.43 -4.25 21.27
CA GLY A 264 3.21 -4.53 22.03
C GLY A 264 1.93 -4.61 21.18
N LEU A 265 1.91 -4.00 19.99
CA LEU A 265 0.83 -4.17 19.01
C LEU A 265 0.97 -5.50 18.26
N LEU A 266 2.19 -5.87 17.87
CA LEU A 266 2.50 -7.11 17.13
C LEU A 266 2.36 -8.35 18.01
N SER A 267 2.54 -8.23 19.32
CA SER A 267 2.42 -9.33 20.29
C SER A 267 1.00 -9.58 20.78
N ARG A 268 0.00 -8.82 20.29
CA ARG A 268 -1.40 -9.03 20.71
C ARG A 268 -1.91 -10.37 20.22
N GLU A 269 -2.77 -10.99 21.03
CA GLU A 269 -3.42 -12.24 20.66
C GLU A 269 -4.15 -12.10 19.32
N VAL A 270 -3.77 -12.95 18.37
CA VAL A 270 -4.43 -13.06 17.08
C VAL A 270 -5.50 -14.12 17.16
N LYS A 271 -6.77 -13.69 17.06
CA LYS A 271 -7.90 -14.61 17.02
C LYS A 271 -7.88 -15.39 15.71
N LYS A 272 -7.85 -16.72 15.81
CA LYS A 272 -8.08 -17.62 14.69
C LYS A 272 -9.51 -17.43 14.17
N ARG A 273 -9.69 -17.55 12.86
CA ARG A 273 -11.00 -17.46 12.22
C ARG A 273 -11.10 -18.34 10.99
N THR A 274 -12.29 -18.82 10.66
CA THR A 274 -12.56 -19.56 9.42
C THR A 274 -12.88 -18.61 8.27
N LEU A 275 -12.89 -19.13 7.02
CA LEU A 275 -13.35 -18.35 5.86
C LEU A 275 -14.82 -17.92 6.01
N LYS A 276 -15.65 -18.77 6.63
CA LYS A 276 -17.07 -18.48 6.87
C LYS A 276 -17.24 -17.30 7.83
N GLU A 277 -16.46 -17.25 8.90
CA GLU A 277 -16.47 -16.12 9.85
C GLU A 277 -15.92 -14.83 9.22
N LEU A 278 -14.91 -14.94 8.34
CA LEU A 278 -14.35 -13.79 7.64
C LEU A 278 -15.35 -13.15 6.66
N ASN A 279 -16.11 -13.97 5.93
CA ASN A 279 -17.05 -13.54 4.90
C ASN A 279 -18.48 -13.32 5.43
N GLY A 280 -18.74 -13.63 6.70
CA GLY A 280 -20.02 -13.40 7.36
C GLY A 280 -20.30 -11.92 7.63
N PRO A 281 -21.56 -11.57 7.98
CA PRO A 281 -21.89 -10.20 8.41
C PRO A 281 -21.08 -9.82 9.66
N LYS A 282 -20.52 -8.60 9.62
CA LYS A 282 -19.75 -7.99 10.72
C LYS A 282 -20.61 -7.10 11.61
#